data_AF-A0A7H9SRH4-F1
#
_entry.id   AF-A0A7H9SRH4-F1
#
_cell.length_a   1.000
_cell.length_b   1.000
_cell.length_c   1.000
_cell.angle_alpha   90.00
_cell.angle_beta   90.00
_cell.angle_gamma   90.00
#
_symmetry.space_group_name_H-M   'P 1'
#
loop_
_entity.id
_entity.type
_entity.pdbx_description
1 polymer ?
#
loop_
_entity_poly.entity_id
_entity_poly.type
_entity_poly.pdbx_seq_one_letter_code
_entity_poly.pdbx_strand_id
1 'polypeptide(L)'
;GNNNFSMWDVYKIASEKPLRRTALSGRGQSSQMSSVDDLLKSLIDFGSAISYRQNLEGITFNTGLVIAFPDLFTNIEDVSLRHIDTISKVNNRLTIELANKLNIRFNTHQVDNYGWRQPNGSFDGLMGRFQRYELDFAQMAIFMRLDRIDLVDFVAETFRIRA
;
A
#
# COMPACT_ATOMS: atom_id res chain seq x y z
N GLY A 1 -28.50 -30.03 23.40
CA GLY A 1 -27.15 -30.59 23.18
C GLY A 1 -26.16 -29.49 23.37
N ASN A 2 -25.02 -29.75 24.02
CA ASN A 2 -23.96 -28.75 24.13
C ASN A 2 -23.31 -28.58 22.75
N ASN A 3 -23.59 -27.46 22.10
CA ASN A 3 -22.87 -27.08 20.89
C ASN A 3 -21.55 -26.46 21.31
N ASN A 4 -20.46 -26.92 20.70
CA ASN A 4 -19.14 -26.34 20.87
C ASN A 4 -18.73 -25.68 19.55
N PHE A 5 -18.41 -24.40 19.61
CA PHE A 5 -18.03 -23.59 18.46
C PHE A 5 -16.54 -23.27 18.51
N SER A 6 -15.96 -22.98 17.35
CA SER A 6 -14.61 -22.43 17.23
C SER A 6 -14.60 -21.36 16.15
N MET A 7 -13.79 -20.33 16.36
CA MET A 7 -13.69 -19.20 15.45
C MET A 7 -12.24 -18.96 15.07
N TRP A 8 -12.00 -18.73 13.78
CA TRP A 8 -10.68 -18.62 13.19
C TRP A 8 -10.60 -17.43 12.25
N ASP A 9 -9.55 -16.63 12.38
CA ASP A 9 -9.13 -15.66 11.37
C ASP A 9 -8.23 -16.40 10.38
N VAL A 10 -8.58 -16.30 9.11
CA VAL A 10 -7.91 -17.01 8.03
C VAL A 10 -7.66 -16.04 6.88
N TYR A 11 -6.40 -15.85 6.51
CA TYR A 11 -6.01 -14.97 5.41
C TYR A 11 -4.66 -15.37 4.81
N LYS A 12 -4.36 -14.86 3.61
CA LYS A 12 -3.03 -14.92 3.02
C LYS A 12 -2.46 -13.51 2.94
N ILE A 13 -1.16 -13.39 3.21
CA ILE A 13 -0.43 -12.13 3.11
C ILE A 13 -0.10 -11.82 1.64
N ALA A 14 0.27 -12.84 0.86
CA ALA A 14 0.35 -12.79 -0.58
C ALA A 14 0.12 -14.17 -1.20
N SER A 15 0.03 -14.22 -2.53
CA SER A 15 -0.32 -15.42 -3.30
C SER A 15 0.64 -16.59 -3.06
N GLU A 16 1.91 -16.31 -2.86
CA GLU A 16 3.03 -17.23 -2.68
C GLU A 16 3.30 -17.57 -1.21
N LYS A 17 2.74 -16.82 -0.27
CA LYS A 17 2.89 -17.04 1.18
C LYS A 17 1.95 -18.15 1.66
N PRO A 18 2.27 -18.86 2.76
CA PRO A 18 1.36 -19.84 3.35
C PRO A 18 0.10 -19.18 3.92
N LEU A 19 -0.96 -19.98 4.06
CA LEU A 19 -2.21 -19.57 4.70
C LEU A 19 -1.99 -19.31 6.20
N ARG A 20 -2.32 -18.10 6.66
CA ARG A 20 -2.34 -17.74 8.07
C ARG A 20 -3.65 -18.19 8.69
N ARG A 21 -3.58 -18.85 9.84
CA ARG A 21 -4.73 -19.27 10.63
C ARG A 21 -4.48 -18.89 12.08
N THR A 22 -5.40 -18.14 12.66
CA THR A 22 -5.31 -17.72 14.07
C THR A 22 -6.64 -18.02 14.73
N ALA A 23 -6.63 -18.83 15.78
CA ALA A 23 -7.82 -19.08 16.58
C ALA A 23 -8.16 -17.79 17.35
N LEU A 24 -9.43 -17.40 17.33
CA LEU A 24 -9.95 -16.28 18.12
C LEU A 24 -10.24 -16.68 19.57
N SER A 25 -10.01 -17.96 19.93
CA SER A 25 -10.14 -18.45 21.31
C SER A 25 -9.23 -17.62 22.22
N GLY A 26 -9.84 -16.99 23.22
CA GLY A 26 -9.34 -15.80 23.90
C GLY A 26 -7.87 -15.87 24.32
N ARG A 27 -7.17 -14.76 24.13
CA ARG A 27 -5.92 -14.42 24.83
C ARG A 27 -6.16 -14.29 26.35
N GLY A 28 -6.61 -15.36 27.01
CA GLY A 28 -6.75 -15.43 28.47
C GLY A 28 -8.00 -16.13 29.05
N GLN A 29 -9.02 -16.56 28.29
CA GLN A 29 -10.21 -17.25 28.83
C GLN A 29 -10.79 -18.33 27.90
N SER A 30 -11.57 -19.23 28.53
CA SER A 30 -12.03 -20.58 28.12
C SER A 30 -11.93 -20.96 26.64
N SER A 31 -11.26 -22.10 26.41
CA SER A 31 -11.09 -22.80 25.13
C SER A 31 -12.39 -23.35 24.51
N GLN A 32 -13.54 -23.15 25.14
CA GLN A 32 -14.84 -23.63 24.66
C GLN A 32 -15.81 -22.46 24.50
N MET A 33 -16.25 -22.24 23.26
CA MET A 33 -17.31 -21.30 22.94
C MET A 33 -18.60 -22.09 22.83
N SER A 34 -19.56 -21.84 23.70
CA SER A 34 -20.81 -22.61 23.75
C SER A 34 -22.04 -21.79 23.40
N SER A 35 -21.89 -20.46 23.38
CA SER A 35 -22.95 -19.50 23.12
C SER A 35 -22.56 -18.47 22.06
N VAL A 36 -23.56 -17.75 21.54
CA VAL A 36 -23.35 -16.61 20.64
C VAL A 36 -22.62 -15.47 21.35
N ASP A 37 -22.87 -15.26 22.64
CA ASP A 37 -22.22 -14.23 23.43
C ASP A 37 -20.70 -14.49 23.56
N ASP A 38 -20.30 -15.76 23.71
CA ASP A 38 -18.87 -16.15 23.71
C ASP A 38 -18.19 -15.81 22.38
N LEU A 39 -18.90 -16.01 21.27
CA LEU A 39 -18.42 -15.69 19.92
C LEU A 39 -18.26 -14.17 19.73
N LEU A 40 -19.26 -13.39 20.13
CA LEU A 40 -19.25 -11.93 20.02
C LEU A 40 -18.14 -11.31 20.88
N LYS A 41 -18.01 -11.77 22.14
CA LYS A 41 -16.94 -11.32 23.03
C LYS A 41 -15.56 -11.59 22.44
N SER A 42 -15.36 -12.77 21.86
CA SER A 42 -14.09 -13.13 21.24
C SER A 42 -13.76 -12.30 20.00
N LEU A 43 -14.76 -11.92 19.19
CA LEU A 43 -14.57 -11.00 18.07
C LEU A 43 -14.15 -9.60 18.53
N ILE A 44 -14.79 -9.09 19.59
CA ILE A 44 -14.49 -7.78 20.17
C ILE A 44 -13.06 -7.79 20.74
N ASP A 45 -12.71 -8.83 21.51
CA ASP A 45 -11.39 -8.98 22.13
C ASP A 45 -10.27 -9.17 21.10
N PHE A 46 -10.57 -9.85 19.98
CA PHE A 46 -9.61 -10.05 18.89
C PHE A 46 -9.31 -8.74 18.14
N GLY A 47 -10.29 -7.83 18.07
CA GLY A 47 -10.13 -6.51 17.49
C GLY A 47 -10.19 -6.47 15.96
N SER A 48 -9.77 -5.33 15.40
CA SER A 48 -9.86 -5.08 13.96
C SER A 48 -8.77 -5.80 13.16
N ALA A 49 -9.14 -6.33 12.00
CA ALA A 49 -8.23 -6.86 10.98
C ALA A 49 -7.07 -5.94 10.64
N ILE A 50 -7.28 -4.63 10.73
CA ILE A 50 -6.25 -3.63 10.47
C ILE A 50 -5.10 -3.73 11.47
N SER A 51 -5.39 -4.03 12.74
CA SER A 51 -4.39 -4.00 13.81
C SER A 51 -3.45 -5.21 13.76
N TYR A 52 -3.93 -6.38 13.33
CA TYR A 52 -3.13 -7.60 13.30
C TYR A 52 -2.61 -8.00 11.92
N ARG A 53 -3.01 -7.32 10.85
CA ARG A 53 -2.53 -7.55 9.46
C ARG A 53 -1.57 -6.49 8.95
N GLN A 54 -0.83 -5.84 9.85
CA GLN A 54 0.12 -4.77 9.47
C GLN A 54 1.44 -5.32 8.93
N ASN A 55 1.86 -6.53 9.32
CA ASN A 55 3.12 -7.10 8.88
C ASN A 55 2.93 -7.88 7.56
N LEU A 56 3.47 -7.35 6.48
CA LEU A 56 3.44 -7.93 5.13
C LEU A 56 4.69 -8.78 4.81
N GLU A 57 5.45 -9.17 5.82
CA GLU A 57 6.52 -10.18 5.74
C GLU A 57 7.56 -9.96 4.63
N GLY A 58 7.90 -8.71 4.38
CA GLY A 58 8.91 -8.31 3.40
C GLY A 58 8.49 -8.53 1.95
N ILE A 59 7.18 -8.60 1.65
CA ILE A 59 6.70 -8.60 0.26
C ILE A 59 7.34 -7.42 -0.48
N THR A 60 7.79 -7.67 -1.71
CA THR A 60 8.36 -6.64 -2.58
C THR A 60 7.32 -6.16 -3.56
N PHE A 61 7.04 -4.86 -3.55
CA PHE A 61 6.18 -4.20 -4.52
C PHE A 61 7.02 -3.56 -5.62
N ASN A 62 6.59 -3.72 -6.87
CA ASN A 62 7.11 -2.96 -7.99
C ASN A 62 6.51 -1.55 -7.94
N THR A 63 7.35 -0.53 -7.82
CA THR A 63 6.87 0.83 -7.60
C THR A 63 7.46 1.82 -8.58
N GLY A 64 6.76 2.91 -8.85
CA GLY A 64 7.24 3.97 -9.74
C GLY A 64 7.63 5.23 -8.98
N LEU A 65 8.68 5.91 -9.45
CA LEU A 65 9.11 7.21 -8.97
C LEU A 65 9.45 8.10 -10.17
N VAL A 66 8.89 9.31 -10.23
CA VAL A 66 9.21 10.27 -11.29
C VAL A 66 10.35 11.18 -10.84
N ILE A 67 11.41 11.24 -11.63
CA ILE A 67 12.52 12.19 -11.51
C ILE A 67 12.51 13.04 -12.78
N ALA A 68 11.81 14.17 -12.75
CA ALA A 68 11.55 14.97 -13.95
C ALA A 68 12.81 15.70 -14.46
N PHE A 69 13.82 15.87 -13.61
CA PHE A 69 15.09 16.49 -13.95
C PHE A 69 16.24 15.52 -13.69
N PRO A 70 16.37 14.43 -14.48
CA PRO A 70 17.35 13.38 -14.22
C PRO A 70 18.78 13.89 -14.24
N ASP A 71 19.10 14.89 -15.06
CA ASP A 71 20.44 15.50 -15.13
C ASP A 71 20.86 16.23 -13.84
N LEU A 72 19.88 16.64 -13.03
CA LEU A 72 20.09 17.32 -11.74
C LEU A 72 19.90 16.36 -10.55
N PHE A 73 19.56 15.10 -10.82
CA PHE A 73 19.29 14.11 -9.79
C PHE A 73 20.58 13.46 -9.31
N THR A 74 20.85 13.61 -8.03
CA THR A 74 21.97 12.95 -7.34
C THR A 74 21.45 11.77 -6.53
N ASN A 75 20.52 12.04 -5.62
CA ASN A 75 19.81 11.06 -4.82
C ASN A 75 18.46 11.64 -4.35
N ILE A 76 17.52 10.77 -4.01
CA ILE A 76 16.16 11.17 -3.62
C ILE A 76 16.11 11.96 -2.30
N GLU A 77 17.19 11.88 -1.52
CA GLU A 77 17.33 12.58 -0.24
C GLU A 77 18.11 13.89 -0.33
N ASP A 78 18.55 14.26 -1.53
CA ASP A 78 19.28 15.48 -1.77
C ASP A 78 18.33 16.66 -1.78
N VAL A 79 18.40 17.44 -0.70
CA VAL A 79 17.61 18.65 -0.49
C VAL A 79 18.40 19.93 -0.77
N SER A 80 19.53 19.85 -1.50
CA SER A 80 20.28 21.03 -1.96
C SER A 80 19.44 21.85 -2.95
N LEU A 81 18.85 21.19 -3.95
CA LEU A 81 17.90 21.77 -4.91
C LEU A 81 16.46 21.41 -4.53
N ARG A 82 15.91 22.10 -3.54
CA ARG A 82 14.57 21.80 -2.97
C ARG A 82 13.42 21.99 -3.94
N HIS A 83 13.57 22.87 -4.92
CA HIS A 83 12.55 23.18 -5.92
C HIS A 83 12.50 22.16 -7.07
N ILE A 84 13.50 21.26 -7.15
CA ILE A 84 13.57 20.20 -8.14
C ILE A 84 13.02 18.91 -7.53
N ASP A 85 12.09 18.28 -8.26
CA ASP A 85 11.45 17.01 -7.89
C ASP A 85 10.86 17.00 -6.47
N THR A 86 10.42 18.16 -5.97
CA THR A 86 9.95 18.35 -4.59
C THR A 86 8.89 17.33 -4.20
N ILE A 87 7.92 17.09 -5.09
CA ILE A 87 6.81 16.18 -4.82
C ILE A 87 7.29 14.73 -4.68
N SER A 88 8.23 14.31 -5.52
CA SER A 88 8.84 12.98 -5.44
C SER A 88 9.66 12.82 -4.16
N LYS A 89 10.49 13.81 -3.81
CA LYS A 89 11.31 13.80 -2.59
C LYS A 89 10.45 13.69 -1.32
N VAL A 90 9.42 14.54 -1.20
CA VAL A 90 8.56 14.56 -0.01
C VAL A 90 7.74 13.27 0.13
N ASN A 91 7.16 12.77 -0.96
CA ASN A 91 6.34 11.56 -0.89
C ASN A 91 7.16 10.27 -0.74
N ASN A 92 8.38 10.23 -1.28
CA ASN A 92 9.25 9.08 -1.10
C ASN A 92 9.52 8.83 0.39
N ARG A 93 9.74 9.89 1.19
CA ARG A 93 9.85 9.78 2.66
C ARG A 93 8.62 9.15 3.31
N LEU A 94 7.41 9.62 2.96
CA LEU A 94 6.17 9.02 3.46
C LEU A 94 6.05 7.53 3.09
N THR A 95 6.50 7.19 1.88
CA THR A 95 6.44 5.81 1.37
C THR A 95 7.45 4.89 2.06
N ILE A 96 8.63 5.40 2.41
CA ILE A 96 9.62 4.67 3.23
C ILE A 96 9.06 4.40 4.64
N GLU A 97 8.40 5.38 5.26
CA GLU A 97 7.75 5.16 6.56
C GLU A 97 6.63 4.12 6.48
N LEU A 98 5.86 4.13 5.39
CA LEU A 98 4.88 3.07 5.11
C LEU A 98 5.56 1.71 4.98
N ALA A 99 6.73 1.64 4.33
CA ALA A 99 7.49 0.40 4.22
C ALA A 99 7.93 -0.16 5.56
N ASN A 100 8.49 0.70 6.40
CA ASN A 100 8.94 0.34 7.73
C ASN A 100 7.77 -0.16 8.59
N LYS A 101 6.64 0.55 8.56
CA LYS A 101 5.45 0.21 9.35
C LYS A 101 4.82 -1.12 8.91
N LEU A 102 4.77 -1.36 7.60
CA LEU A 102 4.10 -2.54 7.05
C LEU A 102 5.05 -3.72 6.81
N ASN A 103 6.35 -3.57 7.06
CA ASN A 103 7.38 -4.53 6.69
C ASN A 103 7.26 -4.96 5.21
N ILE A 104 7.34 -3.98 4.31
CA ILE A 104 7.38 -4.22 2.85
C ILE A 104 8.71 -3.73 2.28
N ARG A 105 9.02 -4.20 1.06
CA ARG A 105 10.18 -3.81 0.28
C ARG A 105 9.73 -3.21 -1.04
N PHE A 106 10.61 -2.44 -1.66
CA PHE A 106 10.34 -1.81 -2.95
C PHE A 106 11.37 -2.23 -3.99
N ASN A 107 10.86 -2.59 -5.16
CA ASN A 107 11.61 -2.59 -6.41
C ASN A 107 11.19 -1.32 -7.16
N THR A 108 11.95 -0.23 -6.99
CA THR A 108 11.56 1.09 -7.51
C THR A 108 12.11 1.32 -8.91
N HIS A 109 11.20 1.54 -9.85
CA HIS A 109 11.48 1.96 -11.22
C HIS A 109 11.42 3.48 -11.32
N GLN A 110 12.53 4.07 -11.76
CA GLN A 110 12.60 5.50 -12.04
C GLN A 110 12.14 5.77 -13.47
N VAL A 111 11.37 6.85 -13.64
CA VAL A 111 10.96 7.40 -14.93
C VAL A 111 11.12 8.91 -14.91
N ASP A 112 11.29 9.54 -16.06
CA ASP A 112 11.47 10.99 -16.20
C ASP A 112 10.17 11.74 -16.53
N ASN A 113 9.08 11.02 -16.77
CA ASN A 113 7.78 11.58 -17.13
C ASN A 113 6.65 10.97 -16.29
N TYR A 114 5.73 11.82 -15.85
CA TYR A 114 4.52 11.46 -15.11
C TYR A 114 3.52 10.66 -15.94
N GLY A 115 3.54 10.80 -17.26
CA GLY A 115 2.63 10.10 -18.14
C GLY A 115 1.43 10.94 -18.58
N TRP A 116 1.34 11.10 -19.89
CA TRP A 116 0.34 11.81 -20.66
C TRP A 116 -0.40 10.85 -21.57
N ARG A 117 -1.72 11.06 -21.66
CA ARG A 117 -2.57 10.31 -22.57
C ARG A 117 -2.27 10.75 -24.00
N GLN A 118 -1.91 9.78 -24.82
CA GLN A 118 -1.61 9.95 -26.24
C GLN A 118 -2.89 9.88 -27.08
N PRO A 119 -2.89 10.37 -28.33
CA PRO A 119 -4.08 10.35 -29.19
C PRO A 119 -4.65 8.95 -29.46
N ASN A 120 -3.82 7.91 -29.42
CA ASN A 120 -4.21 6.51 -29.57
C ASN A 120 -4.80 5.88 -28.29
N GLY A 121 -4.93 6.65 -27.21
CA GLY A 121 -5.46 6.19 -25.92
C GLY A 121 -4.44 5.54 -24.98
N SER A 122 -3.18 5.35 -25.39
CA SER A 122 -2.12 4.87 -24.49
C SER A 122 -1.57 6.00 -23.62
N PHE A 123 -1.00 5.67 -22.47
CA PHE A 123 -0.17 6.56 -21.67
C PHE A 123 1.31 6.25 -21.88
N ASP A 124 2.14 7.28 -21.77
CA ASP A 124 3.60 7.16 -21.64
C ASP A 124 4.02 7.30 -20.17
N GLY A 125 5.33 7.30 -19.90
CA GLY A 125 5.89 7.56 -18.57
C GLY A 125 5.34 6.64 -17.47
N LEU A 126 5.18 7.20 -16.27
CA LEU A 126 4.65 6.50 -15.09
C LEU A 126 3.26 5.90 -15.36
N MET A 127 2.32 6.69 -15.89
CA MET A 127 0.97 6.19 -16.19
C MET A 127 1.00 5.06 -17.23
N GLY A 128 1.87 5.12 -18.23
CA GLY A 128 2.02 4.05 -19.20
C GLY A 128 2.45 2.73 -18.58
N ARG A 129 3.31 2.77 -17.55
CA ARG A 129 3.70 1.59 -16.79
C ARG A 129 2.54 1.01 -15.98
N PHE A 130 1.70 1.86 -15.38
CA PHE A 130 0.44 1.40 -14.76
C PHE A 130 -0.50 0.75 -15.78
N GLN A 131 -0.64 1.34 -16.96
CA GLN A 131 -1.48 0.78 -18.04
C GLN A 131 -1.04 -0.61 -18.49
N ARG A 132 0.24 -0.93 -18.34
CA ARG A 132 0.81 -2.25 -18.65
C ARG A 132 0.91 -3.18 -17.43
N TYR A 133 0.34 -2.79 -16.28
CA TYR A 133 0.40 -3.53 -15.03
C TYR A 133 1.84 -3.85 -14.56
N GLU A 134 2.79 -2.97 -14.87
CA GLU A 134 4.20 -3.15 -14.50
C GLU A 134 4.50 -2.70 -13.06
N LEU A 135 3.61 -1.88 -12.48
CA LEU A 135 3.78 -1.25 -11.18
C LEU A 135 2.54 -1.50 -10.31
N ASP A 136 2.77 -1.76 -9.02
CA ASP A 136 1.73 -1.92 -8.03
C ASP A 136 1.23 -0.56 -7.52
N PHE A 137 2.14 0.39 -7.26
CA PHE A 137 1.79 1.77 -6.88
C PHE A 137 2.97 2.75 -7.08
N ALA A 138 2.71 4.05 -6.96
CA ALA A 138 3.72 5.11 -7.11
C ALA A 138 4.20 5.62 -5.75
N GLN A 139 5.51 5.85 -5.60
CA GLN A 139 6.13 6.43 -4.40
C GLN A 139 6.12 7.96 -4.40
N MET A 140 5.14 8.54 -5.09
CA MET A 140 5.04 9.97 -5.34
C MET A 140 3.59 10.38 -5.48
N ALA A 141 3.28 11.64 -5.20
CA ALA A 141 1.95 12.16 -5.40
C ALA A 141 1.81 12.86 -6.75
N ILE A 142 0.66 12.69 -7.37
CA ILE A 142 0.39 13.15 -8.73
C ILE A 142 -1.02 13.73 -8.76
N PHE A 143 -1.25 14.70 -9.66
CA PHE A 143 -2.59 15.25 -9.83
C PHE A 143 -3.61 14.17 -10.20
N MET A 144 -4.68 14.13 -9.41
CA MET A 144 -5.91 13.40 -9.68
C MET A 144 -6.59 14.04 -10.89
N ARG A 145 -6.52 13.35 -12.03
CA ARG A 145 -7.14 13.77 -13.29
C ARG A 145 -8.13 12.70 -13.74
N LEU A 146 -9.20 13.11 -14.40
CA LEU A 146 -10.25 12.19 -14.88
C LEU A 146 -9.68 11.06 -15.74
N ASP A 147 -8.75 11.38 -16.66
CA ASP A 147 -8.12 10.38 -17.53
C ASP A 147 -7.22 9.38 -16.80
N ARG A 148 -6.79 9.69 -15.57
CA ARG A 148 -5.99 8.80 -14.73
C ARG A 148 -6.86 7.94 -13.81
N ILE A 149 -8.03 8.43 -13.41
CA ILE A 149 -8.97 7.66 -12.57
C ILE A 149 -9.49 6.43 -13.31
N ASP A 150 -9.58 6.48 -14.64
CA ASP A 150 -9.93 5.32 -15.46
C ASP A 150 -8.85 4.21 -15.43
N LEU A 151 -7.65 4.51 -14.92
CA LEU A 151 -6.49 3.63 -14.96
C LEU A 151 -5.96 3.24 -13.56
N VAL A 152 -6.00 4.16 -12.59
CA VAL A 152 -5.47 3.93 -11.24
C VAL A 152 -6.43 4.47 -10.17
N ASP A 153 -6.38 3.86 -9.01
CA ASP A 153 -6.99 4.40 -7.80
C ASP A 153 -6.02 5.32 -7.05
N PHE A 154 -6.55 6.37 -6.43
CA PHE A 154 -5.80 7.28 -5.58
C PHE A 154 -6.05 6.98 -4.10
N VAL A 155 -4.98 6.79 -3.34
CA VAL A 155 -5.07 6.32 -1.94
C VAL A 155 -5.27 7.47 -0.95
N ALA A 156 -4.53 8.56 -1.10
CA ALA A 156 -4.57 9.68 -0.18
C ALA A 156 -4.14 11.00 -0.85
N GLU A 157 -4.76 12.10 -0.44
CA GLU A 157 -4.29 13.45 -0.74
C GLU A 157 -3.11 13.78 0.20
N THR A 158 -1.89 13.77 -0.32
CA THR A 158 -0.69 14.07 0.49
C THR A 158 -0.29 15.55 0.44
N PHE A 159 -0.81 16.31 -0.52
CA PHE A 159 -0.65 17.75 -0.60
C PHE A 159 -1.84 18.40 -1.31
N ARG A 160 -2.13 19.64 -0.92
CA ARG A 160 -3.14 20.48 -1.54
C ARG A 160 -2.50 21.75 -2.06
N ILE A 161 -2.69 22.06 -3.33
CA ILE A 161 -2.28 23.35 -3.88
C ILE A 161 -3.26 24.41 -3.40
N ARG A 162 -2.74 25.47 -2.79
CA ARG A 162 -3.50 26.68 -2.50
C ARG A 162 -3.35 27.61 -3.69
N ALA A 163 -4.47 27.99 -4.29
CA ALA A 163 -4.55 29.06 -5.29
C ALA A 163 -4.57 30.42 -4.59
#